data_AF-H1XPB3-F1
#
_entry.id   AF-H1XPB3-F1
#
_cell.length_a   1.000
_cell.length_b   1.000
_cell.length_c   1.000
_cell.angle_alpha   90.00
_cell.angle_beta   90.00
_cell.angle_gamma   90.00
#
_symmetry.space_group_name_H-M   'P 1'
#
loop_
_entity.id
_entity.type
_entity.pdbx_description
1 polymer ?
#
loop_
_entity_poly.entity_id
_entity_poly.type
_entity_poly.pdbx_seq_one_letter_code
_entity_poly.pdbx_strand_id
1 'polypeptide(L)'
;MAQLICGVGDIVISNRPEDSIKTFALGSCVAVIFYAPELKIAGMAHVALPDSTVNVRKAEQKPGYFADTAISHLIRKLKGMGIKKNGQIWIKLAGGANMLDRNGQFSIGKRNVLAIRKHLWRFKLGAIAEDVGFNYSRTVSVCVNNGKIVITSPGRSPKVL
;
A
#
# COMPACT_ATOMS: atom_id res chain seq x y z
N MET A 1 -3.38 -1.28 -22.21
CA MET A 1 -2.29 -0.97 -21.25
C MET A 1 -2.63 0.33 -20.56
N ALA A 2 -3.23 0.27 -19.35
CA ALA A 2 -3.51 1.45 -18.57
C ALA A 2 -2.49 1.61 -17.43
N GLN A 3 -2.09 2.86 -17.16
CA GLN A 3 -1.41 3.20 -15.91
C GLN A 3 -2.45 3.76 -14.93
N LEU A 4 -2.89 2.92 -14.01
CA LEU A 4 -3.91 3.24 -13.03
C LEU A 4 -3.27 4.02 -11.87
N ILE A 5 -3.73 5.25 -11.64
CA ILE A 5 -3.19 6.08 -10.57
C ILE A 5 -3.94 5.80 -9.26
N CYS A 6 -3.19 5.47 -8.21
CA CYS A 6 -3.67 5.33 -6.85
C CYS A 6 -3.30 6.62 -6.10
N GLY A 7 -4.25 7.55 -6.02
CA GLY A 7 -4.11 8.79 -5.25
C GLY A 7 -4.25 8.56 -3.76
N VAL A 8 -4.05 9.63 -2.98
CA VAL A 8 -4.07 9.57 -1.51
C VAL A 8 -5.42 9.09 -1.00
N GLY A 9 -5.44 7.94 -0.33
CA GLY A 9 -6.63 7.28 0.18
C GLY A 9 -7.42 6.45 -0.84
N ASP A 10 -6.93 6.32 -2.07
CA ASP A 10 -7.55 5.47 -3.06
C ASP A 10 -7.17 4.01 -2.82
N ILE A 11 -8.03 3.11 -3.31
CA ILE A 11 -7.76 1.68 -3.39
C ILE A 11 -7.98 1.27 -4.84
N VAL A 12 -6.92 0.86 -5.51
CA VAL A 12 -6.94 0.44 -6.92
C VAL A 12 -6.63 -1.04 -7.00
N ILE A 13 -7.39 -1.77 -7.80
CA ILE A 13 -7.18 -3.20 -8.05
C ILE A 13 -7.34 -3.43 -9.56
N SER A 14 -6.47 -4.25 -10.13
CA SER A 14 -6.59 -4.71 -11.51
C SER A 14 -6.20 -6.18 -11.61
N ASN A 15 -6.90 -6.89 -12.49
CA ASN A 15 -6.62 -8.26 -12.93
C ASN A 15 -6.27 -8.33 -14.43
N ARG A 16 -6.00 -7.19 -15.06
CA ARG A 16 -5.60 -7.09 -16.46
C ARG A 16 -4.08 -7.09 -16.53
N PRO A 17 -3.43 -8.14 -17.06
CA PRO A 17 -1.96 -8.26 -17.04
C PRO A 17 -1.23 -7.05 -17.66
N GLU A 18 -1.81 -6.42 -18.66
CA GLU A 18 -1.27 -5.25 -19.35
C GLU A 18 -1.33 -3.95 -18.53
N ASP A 19 -1.96 -3.95 -17.36
CA ASP A 19 -2.05 -2.75 -16.51
C ASP A 19 -0.84 -2.61 -15.58
N SER A 20 -0.64 -1.37 -15.13
CA SER A 20 0.21 -1.05 -13.99
C SER A 20 -0.54 -0.16 -13.02
N ILE A 21 -0.28 -0.31 -11.72
CA ILE A 21 -0.84 0.57 -10.69
C ILE A 21 0.30 1.41 -10.14
N LYS A 22 0.13 2.74 -10.10
CA LYS A 22 1.18 3.68 -9.69
C LYS A 22 0.66 4.64 -8.63
N THR A 23 1.49 4.90 -7.62
CA THR A 23 1.25 5.95 -6.63
C THR A 23 2.49 6.79 -6.47
N PHE A 24 2.30 8.08 -6.18
CA PHE A 24 3.36 9.07 -6.21
C PHE A 24 3.63 9.63 -4.82
N ALA A 25 4.87 10.10 -4.63
CA ALA A 25 5.26 10.97 -3.53
C ALA A 25 4.83 10.47 -2.13
N LEU A 26 5.04 9.18 -1.85
CA LEU A 26 4.87 8.60 -0.52
C LEU A 26 5.91 9.21 0.43
N GLY A 27 5.52 10.27 1.13
CA GLY A 27 6.20 10.80 2.30
C GLY A 27 5.89 9.94 3.52
N SER A 28 5.17 10.48 4.50
CA SER A 28 4.69 9.71 5.66
C SER A 28 3.61 8.67 5.30
N CYS A 29 2.97 8.80 4.14
CA CYS A 29 2.02 7.82 3.62
C CYS A 29 2.70 6.49 3.27
N VAL A 30 1.93 5.42 3.24
CA VAL A 30 2.42 4.07 2.93
C VAL A 30 1.56 3.44 1.84
N ALA A 31 2.20 2.93 0.80
CA ALA A 31 1.57 2.04 -0.16
C ALA A 31 1.50 0.62 0.41
N VAL A 32 0.30 0.06 0.48
CA VAL A 32 0.08 -1.34 0.85
C VAL A 32 -0.28 -2.09 -0.42
N ILE A 33 0.59 -3.02 -0.83
CA ILE A 33 0.50 -3.68 -2.13
C ILE A 33 0.24 -5.16 -1.90
N PHE A 34 -0.85 -5.65 -2.45
CA PHE A 34 -1.25 -7.04 -2.47
C PHE A 34 -1.10 -7.58 -3.88
N TYR A 35 -0.62 -8.80 -4.01
CA TYR A 35 -0.53 -9.46 -5.31
C TYR A 35 -0.83 -10.95 -5.22
N ALA A 36 -1.70 -11.43 -6.10
CA ALA A 36 -1.98 -12.85 -6.30
C ALA A 36 -1.35 -13.31 -7.62
N PRO A 37 -0.20 -14.03 -7.61
CA PRO A 37 0.51 -14.42 -8.83
C PRO A 37 -0.30 -15.34 -9.73
N GLU A 38 -0.95 -16.36 -9.17
CA GLU A 38 -1.74 -17.34 -9.92
C GLU A 38 -2.91 -16.71 -10.70
N LEU A 39 -3.53 -15.68 -10.12
CA LEU A 39 -4.67 -14.98 -10.70
C LEU A 39 -4.28 -13.69 -11.43
N LYS A 40 -3.00 -13.29 -11.37
CA LYS A 40 -2.48 -12.00 -11.84
C LYS A 40 -3.32 -10.81 -11.37
N ILE A 41 -3.63 -10.78 -10.07
CA ILE A 41 -4.40 -9.69 -9.45
C ILE A 41 -3.44 -8.83 -8.63
N ALA A 42 -3.35 -7.55 -8.95
CA ALA A 42 -2.64 -6.57 -8.12
C ALA A 42 -3.64 -5.63 -7.45
N GLY A 43 -3.44 -5.35 -6.17
CA GLY A 43 -4.18 -4.35 -5.42
C GLY A 43 -3.22 -3.41 -4.70
N MET A 44 -3.49 -2.12 -4.69
CA MET A 44 -2.72 -1.13 -3.95
C MET A 44 -3.65 -0.14 -3.24
N ALA A 45 -3.33 0.17 -1.99
CA ALA A 45 -3.93 1.28 -1.25
C ALA A 45 -2.86 2.30 -0.87
N HIS A 46 -3.20 3.59 -0.97
CA HIS A 46 -2.36 4.68 -0.48
C HIS A 46 -2.87 5.15 0.89
N VAL A 47 -2.27 4.62 1.96
CA VAL A 47 -2.66 4.91 3.34
C VAL A 47 -2.00 6.18 3.83
N ALA A 48 -2.79 7.12 4.34
CA ALA A 48 -2.31 8.41 4.85
C ALA A 48 -2.28 8.46 6.39
N LEU A 49 -3.24 7.80 7.06
CA LEU A 49 -3.38 7.82 8.52
C LEU A 49 -3.53 6.42 9.12
N PRO A 50 -3.21 6.24 10.41
CA PRO A 50 -3.17 4.93 11.03
C PRO A 50 -4.55 4.41 11.49
N ASP A 51 -5.50 5.31 11.77
CA ASP A 51 -6.75 4.96 12.46
C ASP A 51 -7.93 5.77 11.91
N SER A 52 -9.03 5.10 11.52
CA SER A 52 -10.22 5.72 10.96
C SER A 52 -11.10 6.46 11.97
N THR A 53 -10.98 6.15 13.26
CA THR A 53 -11.77 6.78 14.34
C THR A 53 -11.56 8.29 14.43
N VAL A 54 -10.43 8.79 13.93
CA VAL A 54 -10.14 10.23 13.87
C VAL A 54 -11.05 10.98 12.89
N ASN A 55 -11.62 10.29 11.89
CA ASN A 55 -12.58 10.86 10.96
C ASN A 55 -13.41 9.76 10.25
N VAL A 56 -14.48 9.33 10.91
CA VAL A 56 -15.36 8.25 10.44
C VAL A 56 -16.01 8.57 9.09
N ARG A 57 -16.51 9.80 8.89
CA ARG A 57 -17.13 10.22 7.60
C ARG A 57 -16.15 10.09 6.43
N LYS A 58 -14.89 10.48 6.64
CA LYS A 58 -13.85 10.32 5.61
C LYS A 58 -13.52 8.85 5.36
N ALA A 59 -13.58 8.01 6.39
CA ALA A 59 -13.30 6.58 6.25
C ALA A 59 -14.36 5.88 5.39
N GLU A 60 -15.63 6.27 5.51
CA GLU A 60 -16.73 5.78 4.68
C GLU A 60 -16.56 6.20 3.20
N GLN A 61 -16.22 7.47 2.97
CA GLN A 61 -16.04 8.01 1.61
C GLN A 61 -14.76 7.51 0.95
N LYS A 62 -13.69 7.36 1.74
CA LYS A 62 -12.33 7.11 1.26
C LYS A 62 -11.61 6.08 2.15
N PRO A 63 -12.01 4.80 2.07
CA PRO A 63 -11.50 3.75 2.96
C PRO A 63 -10.01 3.46 2.76
N GLY A 64 -9.39 3.82 1.65
CA GLY A 64 -7.94 3.67 1.48
C GLY A 64 -7.13 4.65 2.33
N TYR A 65 -7.77 5.69 2.89
CA TYR A 65 -7.07 6.76 3.60
C TYR A 65 -6.52 6.31 4.95
N PHE A 66 -7.14 5.30 5.58
CA PHE A 66 -6.77 4.80 6.91
C PHE A 66 -6.31 3.34 6.85
N ALA A 67 -5.33 2.97 7.68
CA ALA A 67 -4.72 1.64 7.64
C ALA A 67 -5.73 0.50 7.90
N ASP A 68 -6.61 0.69 8.87
CA ASP A 68 -7.61 -0.27 9.30
C ASP A 68 -8.66 -0.58 8.21
N THR A 69 -9.23 0.48 7.62
CA THR A 69 -10.24 0.36 6.57
C THR A 69 -9.61 -0.06 5.24
N ALA A 70 -8.40 0.42 4.91
CA ALA A 70 -7.72 0.06 3.66
C ALA A 70 -7.46 -1.45 3.56
N ILE A 71 -6.92 -2.05 4.62
CA ILE A 71 -6.61 -3.50 4.66
C ILE A 71 -7.89 -4.32 4.58
N SER A 72 -8.91 -3.94 5.36
CA SER A 72 -10.20 -4.64 5.37
C SER A 72 -10.88 -4.59 3.99
N HIS A 73 -10.83 -3.44 3.31
CA HIS A 73 -11.39 -3.27 1.97
C HIS A 73 -10.60 -4.02 0.89
N LEU A 74 -9.26 -3.98 0.92
CA LEU A 74 -8.43 -4.74 -0.01
C LEU A 74 -8.73 -6.24 0.07
N ILE A 75 -8.73 -6.80 1.29
CA ILE A 75 -9.02 -8.23 1.50
C ILE A 75 -10.43 -8.58 1.00
N ARG A 76 -11.43 -7.76 1.29
CA ARG A 76 -12.81 -7.99 0.82
C ARG A 76 -12.89 -8.01 -0.71
N LYS A 77 -12.30 -7.02 -1.38
CA LYS A 77 -12.30 -6.96 -2.85
C LYS A 77 -11.54 -8.14 -3.47
N LEU A 78 -10.36 -8.46 -2.95
CA LEU A 78 -9.56 -9.60 -3.41
C LEU A 78 -10.30 -10.94 -3.27
N LYS A 79 -11.00 -11.16 -2.14
CA LYS A 79 -11.86 -12.33 -1.95
C LYS A 79 -13.00 -12.37 -2.97
N GLY A 80 -13.63 -11.23 -3.25
CA GLY A 80 -14.65 -11.11 -4.30
C GLY A 80 -14.14 -11.44 -5.71
N MET A 81 -12.83 -11.38 -5.94
CA MET A 81 -12.17 -11.74 -7.19
C MET A 81 -11.65 -13.19 -7.22
N GLY A 82 -12.05 -14.03 -6.25
CA GLY A 82 -11.73 -15.46 -6.25
C GLY A 82 -10.50 -15.85 -5.45
N ILE A 83 -9.86 -14.93 -4.71
CA ILE A 83 -8.79 -15.27 -3.76
C ILE A 83 -9.42 -15.90 -2.51
N LYS A 84 -9.21 -17.20 -2.33
CA LYS A 84 -9.86 -17.99 -1.26
C LYS A 84 -8.99 -18.16 -0.02
N LYS A 85 -7.67 -18.22 -0.20
CA LYS A 85 -6.70 -18.51 0.86
C LYS A 85 -5.65 -17.42 0.94
N ASN A 86 -5.23 -17.08 2.16
CA ASN A 86 -4.16 -16.10 2.40
C ASN A 86 -2.84 -16.45 1.68
N GLY A 87 -2.51 -17.74 1.57
CA GLY A 87 -1.29 -18.19 0.88
C GLY A 87 -1.28 -17.93 -0.64
N GLN A 88 -2.39 -17.48 -1.23
CA GLN A 88 -2.46 -17.11 -2.65
C GLN A 88 -2.00 -15.67 -2.90
N ILE A 89 -1.71 -14.90 -1.84
CA ILE A 89 -1.27 -13.52 -1.94
C ILE A 89 0.05 -13.30 -1.23
N TRP A 90 0.87 -12.41 -1.78
CA TRP A 90 1.93 -11.77 -1.02
C TRP A 90 1.63 -10.29 -0.83
N ILE A 91 2.27 -9.70 0.18
CA ILE A 91 2.10 -8.29 0.54
C ILE A 91 3.46 -7.61 0.62
N LYS A 92 3.57 -6.42 0.04
CA LYS A 92 4.77 -5.59 0.15
C LYS A 92 4.39 -4.16 0.52
N LEU A 93 5.27 -3.50 1.28
CA LEU A 93 5.04 -2.15 1.78
C LEU A 93 6.10 -1.19 1.25
N ALA A 94 5.72 0.04 0.94
CA ALA A 94 6.68 1.09 0.58
C ALA A 94 6.20 2.46 1.06
N GLY A 95 7.10 3.35 1.50
CA GLY A 95 6.76 4.71 1.95
C GLY A 95 7.13 4.95 3.42
N GLY A 96 6.26 5.62 4.18
CA GLY A 96 6.44 5.82 5.62
C GLY A 96 7.66 6.66 6.01
N ALA A 97 8.11 7.54 5.12
CA ALA A 97 9.24 8.43 5.36
C ALA A 97 8.98 9.43 6.47
N ASN A 98 10.05 9.78 7.19
CA ASN A 98 10.05 10.77 8.25
C ASN A 98 10.85 11.99 7.76
N MET A 99 10.23 12.82 6.93
CA MET A 99 10.88 14.03 6.38
C MET A 99 10.86 15.21 7.35
N LEU A 100 9.83 15.31 8.19
CA LEU A 100 9.50 16.50 8.98
C LEU A 100 9.89 16.39 10.46
N ASP A 101 10.44 15.26 10.90
CA ASP A 101 10.63 14.95 12.32
C ASP A 101 12.10 14.73 12.66
N ARG A 102 12.82 15.81 13.00
CA ARG A 102 14.21 15.76 13.48
C ARG A 102 14.33 15.17 14.90
N ASN A 103 13.25 15.17 15.69
CA ASN A 103 13.25 14.76 17.10
C ASN A 103 12.49 13.44 17.37
N GLY A 104 11.89 12.81 16.35
CA GLY A 104 11.27 11.49 16.42
C GLY A 104 9.93 11.39 17.17
N GLN A 105 9.38 12.50 17.67
CA GLN A 105 8.18 12.51 18.53
C GLN A 105 6.86 12.45 17.75
N PHE A 106 6.85 12.77 16.44
CA PHE A 106 5.65 12.83 15.60
C PHE A 106 5.84 12.09 14.27
N SER A 107 6.44 10.90 14.32
CA SER A 107 6.69 10.08 13.13
C SER A 107 5.40 9.42 12.62
N ILE A 108 4.55 10.18 11.92
CA ILE A 108 3.31 9.70 11.27
C ILE A 108 3.62 8.49 10.37
N GLY A 109 4.75 8.51 9.66
CA GLY A 109 5.19 7.38 8.83
C GLY A 109 5.37 6.08 9.63
N LYS A 110 6.05 6.14 10.78
CA LYS A 110 6.19 4.99 11.69
C LYS A 110 4.83 4.51 12.20
N ARG A 111 3.94 5.43 12.60
CA ARG A 111 2.59 5.10 13.07
C ARG A 111 1.77 4.39 11.98
N ASN A 112 1.83 4.88 10.75
CA ASN A 112 1.16 4.26 9.61
C ASN A 112 1.65 2.83 9.37
N VAL A 113 2.97 2.63 9.31
CA VAL A 113 3.57 1.29 9.12
C VAL A 113 3.16 0.33 10.25
N LEU A 114 3.23 0.77 11.51
CA LEU A 114 2.84 -0.05 12.65
C LEU A 114 1.36 -0.42 12.62
N ALA A 115 0.47 0.52 12.30
CA ALA A 115 -0.95 0.26 12.15
C ALA A 115 -1.22 -0.74 11.02
N ILE A 116 -0.59 -0.55 9.86
CA ILE A 116 -0.72 -1.48 8.72
C ILE A 116 -0.31 -2.90 9.14
N ARG A 117 0.86 -3.08 9.78
CA ARG A 117 1.32 -4.38 10.26
C ARG A 117 0.34 -5.01 11.27
N LYS A 118 -0.12 -4.21 12.24
CA LYS A 118 -1.12 -4.65 13.24
C LYS A 118 -2.40 -5.16 12.58
N HIS A 119 -2.90 -4.44 11.58
CA HIS A 119 -4.12 -4.81 10.88
C HIS A 119 -3.92 -6.01 9.94
N LEU A 120 -2.80 -6.12 9.24
CA LEU A 120 -2.45 -7.31 8.47
C LEU A 120 -2.42 -8.56 9.38
N TRP A 121 -1.80 -8.44 10.56
CA TRP A 121 -1.67 -9.55 11.49
C TRP A 121 -3.03 -10.06 12.00
N ARG A 122 -4.00 -9.16 12.23
CA ARG A 122 -5.40 -9.54 12.57
C ARG A 122 -6.05 -10.43 11.51
N PHE A 123 -5.64 -10.30 10.25
CA PHE A 123 -6.12 -11.13 9.15
C PHE A 123 -5.21 -12.34 8.87
N LYS A 124 -4.24 -12.65 9.74
CA LYS A 124 -3.21 -13.68 9.54
C LYS A 124 -2.42 -13.46 8.25
N LEU A 125 -2.06 -12.20 8.01
CA LEU A 125 -1.25 -11.75 6.88
C LEU A 125 -0.04 -10.97 7.38
N GLY A 126 1.01 -10.91 6.57
CA GLY A 126 2.24 -10.17 6.85
C GLY A 126 2.89 -9.71 5.56
N ALA A 127 3.66 -8.62 5.64
CA ALA A 127 4.46 -8.17 4.52
C ALA A 127 5.69 -9.08 4.35
N ILE A 128 5.94 -9.54 3.13
CA ILE A 128 7.11 -10.38 2.81
C ILE A 128 8.36 -9.56 2.49
N ALA A 129 8.16 -8.29 2.11
CA ALA A 129 9.23 -7.33 1.86
C ALA A 129 8.71 -5.91 2.09
N GLU A 130 9.60 -5.01 2.48
CA GLU A 130 9.23 -3.64 2.78
C GLU A 130 10.35 -2.65 2.48
N ASP A 131 9.96 -1.49 1.96
CA ASP A 131 10.82 -0.34 1.77
C ASP A 131 10.24 0.89 2.46
N VAL A 132 10.32 0.89 3.79
CA VAL A 132 9.64 1.85 4.64
C VAL A 132 10.61 2.74 5.42
N GLY A 133 10.16 3.93 5.83
CA GLY A 133 10.97 4.86 6.62
C GLY A 133 11.85 5.75 5.74
N PHE A 134 13.10 5.97 6.18
CA PHE A 134 14.04 6.92 5.59
C PHE A 134 13.53 8.38 5.64
N ASN A 135 14.30 9.29 5.05
CA ASN A 135 14.07 10.74 5.06
C ASN A 135 13.72 11.30 3.67
N TYR A 136 13.25 10.46 2.74
CA TYR A 136 12.92 10.85 1.36
C TYR A 136 11.68 10.13 0.83
N SER A 137 11.04 10.68 -0.20
CA SER A 137 9.77 10.18 -0.76
C SER A 137 9.99 9.07 -1.74
N ARG A 138 8.94 8.28 -1.97
CA ARG A 138 8.93 7.20 -2.96
C ARG A 138 7.76 7.32 -3.90
N THR A 139 8.00 7.05 -5.17
CA THR A 139 6.97 6.70 -6.14
C THR A 139 7.04 5.21 -6.35
N VAL A 140 5.89 4.55 -6.35
CA VAL A 140 5.80 3.08 -6.42
C VAL A 140 4.92 2.71 -7.59
N SER A 141 5.38 1.76 -8.38
CA SER A 141 4.65 1.20 -9.51
C SER A 141 4.65 -0.32 -9.41
N VAL A 142 3.49 -0.97 -9.56
CA VAL A 142 3.35 -2.42 -9.64
C VAL A 142 2.83 -2.81 -11.02
N CYS A 143 3.49 -3.78 -11.66
CA CYS A 143 3.01 -4.39 -12.90
C CYS A 143 2.06 -5.55 -12.58
N VAL A 144 0.87 -5.57 -13.19
CA VAL A 144 -0.13 -6.61 -12.91
C VAL A 144 0.30 -7.97 -13.48
N ASN A 145 0.97 -7.99 -14.62
CA ASN A 145 1.39 -9.25 -15.27
C ASN A 145 2.28 -10.14 -14.39
N ASN A 146 3.20 -9.55 -13.63
CA ASN A 146 4.24 -10.28 -12.91
C ASN A 146 4.45 -9.83 -11.45
N GLY A 147 3.68 -8.84 -10.99
CA GLY A 147 3.79 -8.31 -9.63
C GLY A 147 5.08 -7.54 -9.36
N LYS A 148 5.87 -7.23 -10.39
CA LYS A 148 7.13 -6.47 -10.22
C LYS A 148 6.83 -5.09 -9.67
N ILE A 149 7.44 -4.78 -8.53
CA ILE A 149 7.35 -3.46 -7.91
C ILE A 149 8.61 -2.67 -8.22
N VAL A 150 8.45 -1.48 -8.78
CA VAL A 150 9.53 -0.52 -9.01
C VAL A 150 9.32 0.67 -8.07
N ILE A 151 10.37 0.99 -7.33
CA ILE A 151 10.42 2.15 -6.43
C ILE A 151 11.41 3.15 -6.98
N THR A 152 10.97 4.39 -7.12
CA THR A 152 11.81 5.53 -7.50
C THR A 152 11.77 6.62 -6.44
N SER A 153 12.90 7.29 -6.25
CA SER A 153 13.05 8.39 -5.30
C SER A 153 13.90 9.49 -5.94
N PRO A 154 13.66 10.77 -5.64
CA PRO A 154 14.48 11.87 -6.14
C PRO A 154 15.96 11.66 -5.81
N GLY A 155 16.84 11.82 -6.81
CA GLY A 155 18.30 11.70 -6.65
C GLY A 155 18.81 10.28 -6.37
N ARG A 156 18.01 9.23 -6.62
CA ARG A 156 18.39 7.84 -6.34
C ARG A 156 18.06 6.92 -7.50
N SER A 157 18.89 5.90 -7.70
CA SER A 157 18.65 4.86 -8.69
C SER A 157 17.35 4.09 -8.39
N PRO A 158 16.55 3.74 -9.41
CA PRO A 158 15.39 2.88 -9.24
C PRO A 158 15.77 1.54 -8.61
N LYS A 159 14.87 0.99 -7.80
CA LYS A 159 15.03 -0.34 -7.22
C LYS A 159 13.79 -1.20 -7.40
N VAL A 160 13.99 -2.51 -7.34
CA VAL A 160 12.93 -3.51 -7.34
C VAL A 160 12.74 -4.02 -5.92
N LEU A 161 11.48 -4.04 -5.45
CA LEU A 161 11.11 -4.54 -4.12
C LEU A 161 10.56 -5.96 -4.22
#